data_AF-A0A2C5ZQ82-F1
#
_entry.id   AF-A0A2C5ZQ82-F1
#
_cell.length_a   1.000
_cell.length_b   1.000
_cell.length_c   1.000
_cell.angle_alpha   90.00
_cell.angle_beta   90.00
_cell.angle_gamma   90.00
#
_symmetry.space_group_name_H-M   'P 1'
#
loop_
_entity.id
_entity.type
_entity.pdbx_description
1 polymer ?
#
loop_
_entity_poly.entity_id
_entity_poly.type
_entity_poly.pdbx_seq_one_letter_code
_entity_poly.pdbx_strand_id
1 'polypeptide(L)'
;MDSHPQSTPSHPQQNRSAPVYDPNDGGHYGACAALASQGFAPAELYTGPWANVHQGLTGQYKDILTTYWQQTITHLESDTHDYKIHHLPLARIKKVMKADPEVKMISAEAPILFAKGCDIFITELTMRAWIHAEENKRRTLQRSDIASALAKSDIRPRHGPDFARRSGS
;
A
#
# COMPACT_ATOMS: atom_id res chain seq x y z
N MET A 1 -40.93 42.27 -9.93
CA MET A 1 -39.97 41.28 -10.45
C MET A 1 -38.84 41.27 -9.45
N ASP A 2 -39.05 40.53 -8.36
CA ASP A 2 -38.17 40.51 -7.19
C ASP A 2 -37.24 39.31 -7.29
N SER A 3 -35.98 39.56 -7.64
CA SER A 3 -34.96 38.53 -7.79
C SER A 3 -34.27 38.31 -6.44
N HIS A 4 -34.58 37.20 -5.77
CA HIS A 4 -33.79 36.68 -4.65
C HIS A 4 -32.42 36.19 -5.15
N PRO A 5 -31.29 36.54 -4.52
CA PRO A 5 -30.05 35.82 -4.71
C PRO A 5 -30.02 34.59 -3.79
N GLN A 6 -29.90 33.44 -4.42
CA GLN A 6 -29.72 32.13 -3.81
C GLN A 6 -28.33 32.02 -3.19
N SER A 7 -28.25 31.91 -1.87
CA SER A 7 -27.03 31.64 -1.11
C SER A 7 -26.53 30.22 -1.40
N THR A 8 -25.42 30.12 -2.13
CA THR A 8 -24.63 28.89 -2.21
C THR A 8 -23.93 28.66 -0.87
N PRO A 9 -23.96 27.44 -0.28
CA PRO A 9 -23.19 27.14 0.90
C PRO A 9 -21.71 27.08 0.52
N SER A 10 -20.97 28.08 0.97
CA SER A 10 -19.52 28.11 0.97
C SER A 10 -19.02 27.00 1.91
N HIS A 11 -18.57 25.88 1.35
CA HIS A 11 -17.69 24.98 2.10
C HIS A 11 -16.45 25.79 2.51
N PRO A 12 -16.15 25.91 3.82
CA PRO A 12 -14.95 26.60 4.23
C PRO A 12 -13.76 25.73 3.81
N GLN A 13 -13.12 26.09 2.71
CA GLN A 13 -11.82 25.57 2.34
C GLN A 13 -10.80 26.15 3.31
N GLN A 14 -10.74 25.52 4.48
CA GLN A 14 -9.83 25.87 5.54
C GLN A 14 -8.42 25.59 5.04
N ASN A 15 -7.64 26.67 4.96
CA ASN A 15 -6.23 26.75 4.60
C ASN A 15 -5.34 25.92 5.55
N ARG A 16 -5.53 24.60 5.60
CA ARG A 16 -4.69 23.68 6.37
C ARG A 16 -3.53 23.25 5.49
N SER A 17 -2.32 23.57 5.91
CA SER A 17 -1.08 23.00 5.36
C SER A 17 -1.24 21.49 5.24
N ALA A 18 -1.04 20.95 4.04
CA ALA A 18 -1.11 19.52 3.79
C ALA A 18 -0.18 18.82 4.79
N PRO A 19 -0.69 17.90 5.62
CA PRO A 19 0.13 17.22 6.60
C PRO A 19 1.24 16.44 5.89
N VAL A 20 2.47 16.65 6.35
CA VAL A 20 3.67 16.09 5.73
C VAL A 20 3.71 14.60 6.04
N TYR A 21 3.83 13.77 5.00
CA TYR A 21 4.11 12.35 5.15
C TYR A 21 5.55 12.17 5.64
N ASP A 22 5.73 11.92 6.93
CA ASP A 22 7.03 11.68 7.54
C ASP A 22 7.14 10.23 8.05
N PRO A 23 7.82 9.33 7.33
CA PRO A 23 7.99 7.95 7.75
C PRO A 23 8.97 7.77 8.92
N ASN A 24 9.67 8.82 9.39
CA ASN A 24 10.59 8.70 10.52
C ASN A 24 9.87 8.58 11.88
N ASP A 25 8.62 9.03 11.97
CA ASP A 25 7.81 8.94 13.19
C ASP A 25 6.78 7.82 13.09
N GLY A 26 7.12 6.64 13.64
CA GLY A 26 6.23 5.47 13.64
C GLY A 26 6.13 4.72 12.31
N GLY A 27 7.01 5.01 11.34
CA GLY A 27 7.04 4.34 10.04
C GLY A 27 5.88 4.73 9.14
N HIS A 28 5.78 4.05 7.98
CA HIS A 28 4.69 4.24 7.02
C HIS A 28 3.30 4.06 7.65
N TYR A 29 3.15 3.11 8.57
CA TYR A 29 1.88 2.88 9.29
C TYR A 29 1.50 4.06 10.19
N GLY A 30 2.42 4.54 11.03
CA GLY A 30 2.17 5.66 11.95
C GLY A 30 1.86 6.96 11.21
N ALA A 31 2.64 7.28 10.19
CA ALA A 31 2.41 8.44 9.33
C ALA A 31 1.02 8.40 8.67
N CYS A 32 0.65 7.26 8.08
CA CYS A 32 -0.67 7.10 7.46
C CYS A 32 -1.82 7.11 8.48
N ALA A 33 -1.63 6.58 9.69
CA ALA A 33 -2.62 6.68 10.77
C ALA A 33 -2.88 8.12 11.21
N ALA A 34 -1.82 8.91 11.38
CA ALA A 34 -1.94 10.32 11.70
C ALA A 34 -2.70 11.09 10.62
N LEU A 35 -2.37 10.84 9.35
CA LEU A 35 -3.02 11.46 8.18
C LEU A 35 -4.48 11.04 8.01
N ALA A 36 -4.77 9.74 8.17
CA ALA A 36 -6.12 9.18 8.07
C ALA A 36 -7.03 9.77 9.15
N SER A 37 -6.53 9.93 10.39
CA SER A 37 -7.30 10.55 11.49
C SER A 37 -7.68 12.01 11.22
N GLN A 38 -6.95 12.69 10.33
CA GLN A 38 -7.21 14.08 9.93
C GLN A 38 -8.17 14.20 8.74
N GLY A 39 -8.63 13.08 8.18
CA GLY A 39 -9.61 13.05 7.08
C GLY A 39 -9.03 13.34 5.69
N PHE A 40 -7.72 13.21 5.50
CA PHE A 40 -7.04 13.55 4.24
C PHE A 40 -7.16 12.49 3.13
N ALA A 41 -7.76 11.32 3.39
CA ALA A 41 -7.93 10.26 2.40
C ALA A 41 -9.36 9.70 2.42
N PRO A 42 -10.30 10.25 1.63
CA PRO A 42 -11.62 9.65 1.50
C PRO A 42 -11.49 8.32 0.74
N ALA A 43 -11.71 7.22 1.46
CA ALA A 43 -11.64 5.86 0.93
C ALA A 43 -12.69 5.54 -0.17
N GLU A 44 -13.56 6.51 -0.51
CA GLU A 44 -14.51 6.45 -1.63
C GLU A 44 -13.85 6.66 -2.99
N LEU A 45 -12.69 7.32 -3.06
CA LEU A 45 -11.97 7.56 -4.31
C LEU A 45 -11.24 6.31 -4.84
N TYR A 46 -10.96 5.34 -3.97
CA TYR A 46 -10.21 4.13 -4.29
C TYR A 46 -11.16 2.94 -4.50
N THR A 47 -11.89 2.98 -5.61
CA THR A 47 -12.80 1.90 -6.06
C THR A 47 -12.36 1.34 -7.43
N GLY A 48 -12.97 0.24 -7.87
CA GLY A 48 -12.68 -0.37 -9.18
C GLY A 48 -11.28 -1.02 -9.24
N PRO A 49 -10.35 -0.56 -10.11
CA PRO A 49 -8.98 -1.07 -10.17
C PRO A 49 -8.22 -1.03 -8.83
N TRP A 50 -8.63 -0.14 -7.92
CA TRP A 50 -8.05 0.03 -6.59
C TRP A 50 -8.77 -0.76 -5.50
N ALA A 51 -9.71 -1.65 -5.85
CA ALA A 51 -10.47 -2.43 -4.88
C ALA A 51 -9.57 -3.29 -3.96
N ASN A 52 -8.41 -3.72 -4.46
CA ASN A 52 -7.41 -4.46 -3.69
C ASN A 52 -6.88 -3.68 -2.49
N VAL A 53 -6.76 -2.34 -2.59
CA VAL A 53 -6.23 -1.47 -1.52
C VAL A 53 -7.00 -1.65 -0.21
N HIS A 54 -8.32 -1.79 -0.29
CA HIS A 54 -9.20 -1.89 0.87
C HIS A 54 -9.68 -3.30 1.17
N GLN A 55 -9.35 -4.26 0.32
CA GLN A 55 -9.90 -5.60 0.42
C GLN A 55 -9.53 -6.23 1.76
N GLY A 56 -10.56 -6.69 2.49
CA GLY A 56 -10.41 -7.33 3.80
C GLY A 56 -10.13 -6.36 4.96
N LEU A 57 -10.15 -5.04 4.74
CA LEU A 57 -9.95 -4.01 5.76
C LEU A 57 -11.25 -3.27 6.10
N THR A 58 -11.38 -2.85 7.35
CA THR A 58 -12.58 -2.18 7.87
C THR A 58 -12.21 -1.00 8.76
N GLY A 59 -13.08 0.02 8.81
CA GLY A 59 -12.92 1.19 9.68
C GLY A 59 -11.63 1.97 9.37
N GLN A 60 -10.98 2.50 10.41
CA GLN A 60 -9.75 3.30 10.30
C GLN A 60 -8.62 2.63 9.51
N TYR A 61 -8.53 1.30 9.55
CA TYR A 61 -7.47 0.57 8.84
C TYR A 61 -7.60 0.67 7.32
N LYS A 62 -8.83 0.83 6.82
CA LYS A 62 -9.10 1.11 5.42
C LYS A 62 -8.44 2.43 5.03
N ASP A 63 -8.74 3.49 5.79
CA ASP A 63 -8.29 4.86 5.52
C ASP A 63 -6.75 4.99 5.62
N ILE A 64 -6.12 4.23 6.53
CA ILE A 64 -4.66 4.15 6.65
C ILE A 64 -4.04 3.63 5.34
N LEU A 65 -4.51 2.50 4.82
CA LEU A 65 -3.98 1.96 3.56
C LEU A 65 -4.32 2.83 2.35
N THR A 66 -5.52 3.43 2.32
CA THR A 66 -5.88 4.42 1.29
C THR A 66 -4.88 5.55 1.25
N THR A 67 -4.54 6.10 2.41
CA THR A 67 -3.58 7.19 2.54
C THR A 67 -2.20 6.77 2.05
N TYR A 68 -1.73 5.58 2.43
CA TYR A 68 -0.46 5.04 1.97
C TYR A 68 -0.40 4.96 0.44
N TRP A 69 -1.44 4.41 -0.18
CA TRP A 69 -1.53 4.30 -1.63
C TRP A 69 -1.59 5.67 -2.32
N GLN A 70 -2.31 6.63 -1.74
CA GLN A 70 -2.34 8.00 -2.25
C GLN A 70 -0.96 8.65 -2.22
N GLN A 71 -0.25 8.57 -1.10
CA GLN A 71 1.11 9.10 -0.99
C GLN A 71 2.06 8.40 -1.97
N THR A 72 1.92 7.08 -2.11
CA THR A 72 2.73 6.27 -3.03
C THR A 72 2.50 6.67 -4.49
N ILE A 73 1.24 6.85 -4.91
CA ILE A 73 0.90 7.29 -6.27
C ILE A 73 1.40 8.70 -6.52
N THR A 74 1.13 9.64 -5.62
CA THR A 74 1.61 11.02 -5.75
C THR A 74 3.12 11.04 -5.89
N HIS A 75 3.85 10.30 -5.06
CA HIS A 75 5.31 10.21 -5.13
C HIS A 75 5.78 9.56 -6.44
N LEU A 76 5.09 8.53 -6.95
CA LEU A 76 5.38 7.93 -8.25
C LEU A 76 5.14 8.89 -9.44
N GLU A 77 4.19 9.82 -9.31
CA GLU A 77 3.88 10.81 -10.36
C GLU A 77 4.75 12.07 -10.27
N SER A 78 5.12 12.49 -9.06
CA SER A 78 5.79 13.77 -8.82
C SER A 78 7.31 13.69 -8.80
N ASP A 79 7.89 12.56 -8.42
CA ASP A 79 9.31 12.51 -8.08
C ASP A 79 10.19 12.26 -9.31
N THR A 80 11.35 12.93 -9.36
CA THR A 80 12.37 12.65 -10.40
C THR A 80 13.10 11.38 -10.01
N HIS A 81 12.60 10.24 -10.47
CA HIS A 81 13.08 8.94 -10.05
C HIS A 81 14.55 8.72 -10.45
N ASP A 82 15.45 8.59 -9.46
CA ASP A 82 16.79 8.07 -9.69
C ASP A 82 16.74 6.54 -9.82
N TYR A 83 16.54 6.07 -11.05
CA TYR A 83 16.51 4.64 -11.40
C TYR A 83 17.85 3.91 -11.20
N LYS A 84 18.86 4.55 -10.58
CA LYS A 84 20.13 3.92 -10.23
C LYS A 84 20.17 3.43 -8.78
N ILE A 85 19.33 3.99 -7.90
CA ILE A 85 19.33 3.67 -6.47
C ILE A 85 18.02 2.96 -6.12
N HIS A 86 18.10 1.65 -5.90
CA HIS A 86 16.98 0.81 -5.50
C HIS A 86 17.28 0.14 -4.16
N HIS A 87 16.26 0.02 -3.29
CA HIS A 87 16.38 -0.73 -2.03
C HIS A 87 16.69 -2.22 -2.26
N LEU A 88 16.21 -2.76 -3.39
CA LEU A 88 16.44 -4.13 -3.80
C LEU A 88 17.44 -4.22 -4.97
N PRO A 89 18.47 -5.06 -4.87
CA PRO A 89 19.48 -5.19 -5.91
C PRO A 89 18.91 -5.83 -7.18
N LEU A 90 18.96 -5.10 -8.31
CA LEU A 90 18.41 -5.53 -9.61
C LEU A 90 18.95 -6.90 -10.07
N ALA A 91 20.22 -7.19 -9.80
CA ALA A 91 20.81 -8.49 -10.13
C ALA A 91 20.13 -9.67 -9.43
N ARG A 92 19.68 -9.48 -8.18
CA ARG A 92 18.97 -10.51 -7.41
C ARG A 92 17.55 -10.69 -7.94
N ILE A 93 16.87 -9.59 -8.27
CA ILE A 93 15.55 -9.63 -8.92
C ILE A 93 15.64 -10.40 -10.24
N LYS A 94 16.61 -10.06 -11.10
CA LYS A 94 16.85 -10.76 -12.37
C LYS A 94 17.12 -12.25 -12.17
N LYS A 95 17.86 -12.62 -11.11
CA LYS A 95 18.14 -14.03 -10.78
C LYS A 95 16.86 -14.79 -10.39
N VAL A 96 15.97 -14.16 -9.60
CA VAL A 96 14.67 -14.76 -9.25
C VAL A 96 13.79 -14.91 -10.49
N MET A 97 13.72 -13.90 -11.36
CA MET A 97 12.98 -13.99 -12.63
C MET A 97 13.50 -15.10 -13.55
N LYS A 98 14.82 -15.31 -13.57
CA LYS A 98 15.49 -16.38 -14.36
C LYS A 98 15.44 -17.76 -13.73
N ALA A 99 14.87 -17.91 -12.54
CA ALA A 99 14.64 -19.23 -11.95
C ALA A 99 13.57 -20.01 -12.72
N ASP A 100 12.68 -19.30 -13.43
CA ASP A 100 11.72 -19.90 -14.36
C ASP A 100 12.43 -20.25 -15.70
N PRO A 101 12.45 -21.53 -16.10
CA PRO A 101 13.11 -21.98 -17.33
C PRO A 101 12.49 -21.42 -18.60
N GLU A 102 11.24 -20.93 -18.56
CA GLU A 102 10.57 -20.34 -19.74
C GLU A 102 11.04 -18.90 -20.02
N VAL A 103 11.70 -18.24 -19.07
CA VAL A 103 12.12 -16.83 -19.19
C VAL A 103 13.45 -16.71 -19.95
N LYS A 104 13.38 -16.46 -21.26
CA LYS A 104 14.56 -16.33 -22.14
C LYS A 104 15.24 -14.96 -22.11
N MET A 105 14.49 -13.86 -22.17
CA MET A 105 15.04 -12.50 -22.10
C MET A 105 14.25 -11.68 -21.10
N ILE A 106 14.92 -10.71 -20.47
CA ILE A 106 14.32 -9.80 -19.50
C ILE A 106 14.69 -8.39 -19.93
N SER A 107 13.68 -7.57 -20.21
CA SER A 107 13.86 -6.14 -20.51
C SER A 107 14.56 -5.43 -19.34
N ALA A 108 15.33 -4.39 -19.62
CA ALA A 108 15.98 -3.59 -18.58
C ALA A 108 14.97 -2.90 -17.64
N GLU A 109 13.78 -2.60 -18.14
CA GLU A 109 12.70 -1.95 -17.37
C GLU A 109 12.04 -2.89 -16.36
N ALA A 110 12.01 -4.20 -16.62
CA ALA A 110 11.29 -5.14 -15.78
C ALA A 110 11.89 -5.24 -14.35
N PRO A 111 13.22 -5.42 -14.15
CA PRO A 111 13.81 -5.39 -12.81
C PRO A 111 13.59 -4.08 -12.05
N ILE A 112 13.56 -2.94 -12.77
CA ILE A 112 13.33 -1.62 -12.19
C ILE A 112 11.90 -1.53 -11.63
N LEU A 113 10.91 -1.96 -12.43
CA LEU A 113 9.51 -2.02 -12.01
C LEU A 113 9.31 -3.01 -10.85
N PHE A 114 9.97 -4.17 -10.89
CA PHE A 114 9.92 -5.13 -9.80
C PHE A 114 10.54 -4.59 -8.52
N ALA A 115 11.64 -3.83 -8.59
CA ALA A 115 12.22 -3.24 -7.39
C ALA A 115 11.22 -2.33 -6.68
N LYS A 116 10.60 -1.40 -7.43
CA LYS A 116 9.61 -0.48 -6.86
C LYS A 116 8.32 -1.19 -6.43
N GLY A 117 7.82 -2.13 -7.23
CA GLY A 117 6.64 -2.92 -6.90
C GLY A 117 6.84 -3.79 -5.66
N CYS A 118 8.03 -4.38 -5.49
CA CYS A 118 8.38 -5.13 -4.29
C CYS A 118 8.49 -4.24 -3.05
N ASP A 119 9.03 -3.03 -3.16
CA ASP A 119 9.08 -2.08 -2.04
C ASP A 119 7.66 -1.72 -1.55
N ILE A 120 6.75 -1.44 -2.48
CA ILE A 120 5.33 -1.16 -2.18
C ILE A 120 4.66 -2.39 -1.57
N PHE A 121 4.84 -3.56 -2.19
CA PHE A 121 4.26 -4.82 -1.73
C PHE A 121 4.71 -5.20 -0.31
N ILE A 122 6.02 -5.11 -0.02
CA ILE A 122 6.57 -5.44 1.30
C ILE A 122 6.00 -4.48 2.35
N THR A 123 5.95 -3.18 2.03
CA THR A 123 5.42 -2.17 2.94
C THR A 123 3.93 -2.38 3.22
N GLU A 124 3.12 -2.55 2.17
CA GLU A 124 1.69 -2.81 2.29
C GLU A 124 1.40 -4.09 3.09
N LEU A 125 2.08 -5.20 2.76
CA LEU A 125 1.91 -6.46 3.48
C LEU A 125 2.30 -6.34 4.95
N THR A 126 3.37 -5.59 5.23
CA THR A 126 3.82 -5.33 6.60
C THR A 126 2.80 -4.50 7.37
N MET A 127 2.22 -3.47 6.76
CA MET A 127 1.14 -2.68 7.36
C MET A 127 -0.11 -3.54 7.65
N ARG A 128 -0.51 -4.40 6.70
CA ARG A 128 -1.64 -5.34 6.90
C ARG A 128 -1.39 -6.34 8.02
N ALA A 129 -0.18 -6.90 8.10
CA ALA A 129 0.21 -7.79 9.19
C ALA A 129 0.29 -7.04 10.53
N TRP A 130 0.72 -5.78 10.52
CA TRP A 130 0.80 -4.96 11.74
C TRP A 130 -0.57 -4.72 12.37
N ILE A 131 -1.62 -4.52 11.55
CA ILE A 131 -3.01 -4.42 12.03
C ILE A 131 -3.38 -5.64 12.89
N HIS A 132 -3.03 -6.85 12.44
CA HIS A 132 -3.30 -8.06 13.21
C HIS A 132 -2.47 -8.17 14.49
N ALA A 133 -1.23 -7.70 14.49
CA ALA A 133 -0.43 -7.64 15.70
C ALA A 133 -1.05 -6.67 16.72
N GLU A 134 -1.48 -5.50 16.26
CA GLU A 134 -2.13 -4.45 17.05
C GLU A 134 -3.48 -4.89 17.63
N GLU A 135 -4.33 -5.55 16.83
CA GLU A 135 -5.59 -6.16 17.28
C GLU A 135 -5.37 -7.17 18.44
N ASN A 136 -4.25 -7.88 18.39
CA ASN A 136 -3.83 -8.82 19.44
C ASN A 136 -3.03 -8.16 20.59
N LYS A 137 -2.95 -6.82 20.62
CA LYS A 137 -2.20 -6.00 21.60
C LYS A 137 -0.71 -6.35 21.66
N ARG A 138 -0.14 -6.83 20.54
CA ARG A 138 1.27 -7.18 20.41
C ARG A 138 2.02 -6.07 19.69
N ARG A 139 3.26 -5.82 20.14
CA ARG A 139 4.20 -4.89 19.49
C ARG A 139 5.27 -5.62 18.67
N THR A 140 5.12 -6.93 18.50
CA THR A 140 6.04 -7.79 17.75
C THR A 140 5.26 -8.52 16.67
N LEU A 141 5.70 -8.35 15.42
CA LEU A 141 5.11 -8.98 14.25
C LEU A 141 5.47 -10.48 14.21
N GLN A 142 4.49 -11.34 13.98
CA GLN A 142 4.67 -12.78 13.92
C GLN A 142 4.30 -13.34 12.54
N ARG A 143 4.77 -14.56 12.24
CA ARG A 143 4.40 -15.26 11.01
C ARG A 143 2.90 -15.48 10.87
N SER A 144 2.20 -15.69 11.99
CA SER A 144 0.74 -15.81 12.03
C SER A 144 0.04 -14.53 11.55
N ASP A 145 0.57 -13.35 11.87
CA ASP A 145 -0.01 -12.07 11.44
C ASP A 145 0.05 -11.90 9.93
N ILE A 146 1.18 -12.29 9.33
CA ILE A 146 1.37 -12.29 7.87
C ILE A 146 0.41 -13.29 7.22
N ALA A 147 0.26 -14.50 7.80
CA ALA A 147 -0.68 -15.50 7.30
C ALA A 147 -2.13 -14.99 7.36
N SER A 148 -2.53 -14.33 8.45
CA SER A 148 -3.85 -13.71 8.60
C SER A 148 -4.07 -12.56 7.61
N ALA A 149 -3.07 -11.70 7.40
CA ALA A 149 -3.13 -10.61 6.43
C ALA A 149 -3.37 -11.15 5.01
N LEU A 150 -2.60 -12.16 4.60
CA LEU A 150 -2.72 -12.82 3.29
C LEU A 150 -4.03 -13.60 3.12
N ALA A 151 -4.68 -14.03 4.21
CA ALA A 151 -5.97 -14.69 4.14
C ALA A 151 -7.12 -13.68 3.90
N LYS A 152 -6.97 -12.43 4.35
CA LYS A 152 -7.99 -11.37 4.22
C LYS A 152 -7.85 -10.56 2.94
N SER A 153 -6.62 -10.32 2.47
CA SER A 153 -6.40 -9.80 1.13
C SER A 153 -6.39 -10.97 0.16
N ASP A 154 -7.39 -11.11 -0.70
CA ASP A 154 -7.36 -12.08 -1.82
C ASP A 154 -6.35 -11.64 -2.90
N ILE A 155 -5.17 -11.19 -2.47
CA ILE A 155 -4.00 -10.87 -3.27
C ILE A 155 -3.18 -12.13 -3.54
N ARG A 156 -3.69 -13.29 -3.10
CA ARG A 156 -3.12 -14.59 -3.38
C ARG A 156 -2.93 -14.65 -4.90
N PRO A 157 -1.69 -14.78 -5.41
CA PRO A 157 -1.55 -15.18 -6.80
C PRO A 157 -2.36 -16.46 -6.95
N ARG A 158 -3.20 -16.54 -7.99
CA ARG A 158 -3.97 -17.74 -8.34
C ARG A 158 -3.01 -18.87 -8.74
N HIS A 159 -2.21 -19.33 -7.79
CA HIS A 159 -1.48 -20.57 -7.87
C HIS A 159 -2.36 -21.63 -7.22
N GLY A 160 -2.54 -22.72 -7.96
CA GLY A 160 -3.33 -23.86 -7.59
C GLY A 160 -2.84 -24.57 -6.31
N PRO A 161 -3.36 -25.78 -6.04
CA PRO A 161 -3.41 -26.41 -4.72
C PRO A 161 -2.07 -26.79 -4.04
N ASP A 162 -0.91 -26.36 -4.55
CA ASP A 162 0.40 -26.84 -4.09
C ASP A 162 0.99 -26.11 -2.87
N PHE A 163 0.47 -24.94 -2.48
CA PHE A 163 0.99 -24.25 -1.28
C PHE A 163 0.56 -24.91 0.04
N ALA A 164 -0.51 -25.71 0.03
CA ALA A 164 -1.05 -26.35 1.23
C ALA A 164 -0.21 -27.55 1.74
N ARG A 165 0.78 -28.04 0.97
CA ARG A 165 1.57 -29.23 1.36
C ARG A 165 2.84 -28.97 2.16
N ARG A 166 3.29 -27.72 2.34
CA ARG A 166 4.61 -27.43 2.95
C ARG A 166 4.58 -26.91 4.38
N SER A 167 3.41 -26.75 4.99
CA SER A 167 3.28 -26.37 6.41
C SER A 167 2.98 -27.53 7.35
N GLY A 168 3.17 -28.79 6.89
CA GLY A 168 2.93 -30.00 7.68
C GLY A 168 4.06 -31.01 7.51
N SER A 169 5.24 -30.70 8.05
CA SER A 169 6.29 -31.65 8.45
C SER A 169 7.20 -30.98 9.46
#